data_AF-A0A8S1H1F5-F1
#
_entry.id   AF-A0A8S1H1F5-F1
#
_cell.length_a   1.000
_cell.length_b   1.000
_cell.length_c   1.000
_cell.angle_alpha   90.00
_cell.angle_beta   90.00
_cell.angle_gamma   90.00
#
_symmetry.space_group_name_H-M   'P 1'
#
loop_
_entity.id
_entity.type
_entity.pdbx_description
1 polymer ?
#
loop_
_entity_poly.entity_id
_entity_poly.type
_entity_poly.pdbx_seq_one_letter_code
_entity_poly.pdbx_strand_id
1 'polypeptide(L)'
;MAPTELSPRFQLALRRTVFYSIALLVWLVLGTVLFPILTTSSPREEDNVGSLFRLDAKRSDLLNVLWAETITNSEDDWSELADQKLELYEKALLQHYGIDLNRDDRNFAAGLQKAFALSSTIGPLDVDDFTTTGKLIAVIYALIGTPLFLTVIHQIGRMITSLWQGVNLLISTFVFIFISAVVYDIIEGGNDDVPFLEAIFSIFLQFSTVGEVDNEFHGIGPYIICILGLSLMSSVFGYMQQRIERWIHPFEYAFNSEWKANGYGIEAAGALKDG
;
A
#
# COMPACT_ATOMS: atom_id res chain seq x y z
N MET A 1 17.78 -46.18 -22.01
CA MET A 1 18.25 -44.91 -21.40
C MET A 1 17.31 -44.65 -20.23
N ALA A 2 17.78 -44.84 -18.99
CA ALA A 2 16.92 -44.73 -17.81
C ALA A 2 16.36 -43.30 -17.69
N PRO A 3 15.08 -43.11 -17.34
CA PRO A 3 14.51 -41.80 -17.15
C PRO A 3 15.27 -41.11 -16.01
N THR A 4 15.86 -39.95 -16.29
CA THR A 4 16.46 -39.09 -15.28
C THR A 4 15.36 -38.59 -14.37
N GLU A 5 15.09 -39.32 -13.29
CA GLU A 5 14.14 -38.93 -12.25
C GLU A 5 14.52 -37.54 -11.70
N LEU A 6 13.55 -36.63 -11.65
CA LEU A 6 13.74 -35.31 -11.03
C LEU A 6 14.23 -35.46 -9.60
N SER A 7 15.06 -34.50 -9.15
CA SER A 7 15.61 -34.56 -7.80
C SER A 7 14.49 -34.65 -6.75
N PRO A 8 14.60 -35.54 -5.75
CA PRO A 8 13.55 -35.74 -4.75
C PRO A 8 13.26 -34.47 -3.92
N ARG A 9 14.25 -33.57 -3.83
CA ARG A 9 14.09 -32.24 -3.19
C ARG A 9 13.14 -31.34 -3.97
N PHE A 10 13.24 -31.35 -5.30
CA PHE A 10 12.37 -30.55 -6.16
C PHE A 10 10.92 -31.04 -6.08
N GLN A 11 10.70 -32.35 -6.14
CA GLN A 11 9.34 -32.92 -6.06
C GLN A 11 8.66 -32.57 -4.73
N LEU A 12 9.40 -32.61 -3.62
CA LEU A 12 8.88 -32.20 -2.31
C LEU A 12 8.54 -30.70 -2.27
N ALA A 13 9.44 -29.85 -2.78
CA ALA A 13 9.24 -28.42 -2.83
C ALA A 13 8.01 -28.05 -3.68
N LEU A 14 7.90 -28.62 -4.88
CA LEU A 14 6.77 -28.39 -5.79
C LEU A 14 5.44 -28.71 -5.10
N ARG A 15 5.37 -29.86 -4.45
CA ARG A 15 4.14 -30.32 -3.81
C ARG A 15 3.69 -29.41 -2.67
N ARG A 16 4.64 -28.94 -1.85
CA ARG A 16 4.37 -27.95 -0.81
C ARG A 16 3.91 -26.64 -1.42
N THR A 17 4.59 -26.16 -2.46
CA THR A 17 4.21 -24.92 -3.15
C THR A 17 2.80 -25.01 -3.71
N VAL A 18 2.43 -26.10 -4.39
CA VAL A 18 1.06 -26.30 -4.92
C VAL A 18 0.02 -26.24 -3.81
N PHE A 19 0.29 -26.92 -2.68
CA PHE A 19 -0.62 -26.91 -1.53
C PHE A 19 -0.81 -25.50 -0.93
N TYR A 20 0.28 -24.77 -0.66
CA TYR A 20 0.19 -23.40 -0.14
C TYR A 20 -0.44 -22.43 -1.15
N SER A 21 -0.23 -22.62 -2.45
CA SER A 21 -0.89 -21.84 -3.51
C SER A 21 -2.40 -22.08 -3.54
N ILE A 22 -2.86 -23.32 -3.39
CA ILE A 22 -4.30 -23.62 -3.29
C ILE A 22 -4.90 -22.97 -2.04
N ALA A 23 -4.22 -23.08 -0.89
CA ALA A 23 -4.66 -22.43 0.34
C ALA A 23 -4.77 -20.90 0.19
N LEU A 24 -3.79 -20.28 -0.48
CA LEU A 24 -3.81 -18.85 -0.79
C LEU A 24 -4.96 -18.47 -1.73
N LEU A 25 -5.22 -19.26 -2.77
CA LEU A 25 -6.35 -19.02 -3.68
C LEU A 25 -7.69 -19.06 -2.95
N VAL A 26 -7.89 -20.02 -2.03
CA VAL A 26 -9.10 -20.08 -1.20
C VAL A 26 -9.23 -18.82 -0.33
N TRP A 27 -8.12 -18.37 0.27
CA TRP A 27 -8.11 -17.13 1.06
C TRP A 27 -8.47 -15.90 0.22
N LEU A 28 -7.95 -15.79 -1.01
CA LEU A 28 -8.28 -14.70 -1.93
C LEU A 28 -9.76 -14.72 -2.34
N VAL A 29 -10.33 -15.90 -2.62
CA VAL A 29 -11.76 -16.04 -2.93
C VAL A 29 -12.64 -15.61 -1.76
N LEU A 30 -12.22 -15.92 -0.52
CA LEU A 30 -12.92 -15.42 0.66
C LEU A 30 -12.85 -13.88 0.74
N GLY A 31 -11.69 -13.30 0.41
CA GLY A 31 -11.53 -11.85 0.28
C GLY A 31 -12.43 -11.23 -0.78
N THR A 32 -12.56 -11.83 -1.98
CA THR A 32 -13.41 -11.29 -3.06
C THR A 32 -14.90 -11.31 -2.71
N VAL A 33 -15.33 -12.18 -1.81
CA VAL A 33 -16.72 -12.20 -1.31
C VAL A 33 -16.90 -11.21 -0.15
N LEU A 34 -15.93 -11.14 0.77
CA LEU A 34 -16.05 -10.28 1.95
C LEU A 34 -15.90 -8.80 1.63
N PHE A 35 -14.91 -8.41 0.81
CA PHE A 35 -14.63 -7.00 0.60
C PHE A 35 -15.80 -6.23 0.00
N PRO A 36 -16.51 -6.69 -1.05
CA PRO A 36 -17.68 -5.98 -1.58
C PRO A 36 -18.83 -5.77 -0.56
N ILE A 37 -18.92 -6.62 0.47
CA ILE A 37 -19.93 -6.52 1.53
C ILE A 37 -19.47 -5.53 2.62
N LEU A 38 -18.18 -5.49 2.90
CA LEU A 38 -17.57 -4.67 3.95
C LEU A 38 -17.15 -3.28 3.47
N THR A 39 -16.88 -3.13 2.18
CA THR A 39 -16.67 -1.83 1.54
C THR A 39 -18.05 -1.25 1.28
N THR A 40 -18.49 -0.35 2.15
CA THR A 40 -19.54 0.60 1.81
C THR A 40 -19.11 1.35 0.54
N SER A 41 -20.01 1.54 -0.42
CA SER A 41 -19.87 2.59 -1.43
C SER A 41 -19.42 3.85 -0.68
N SER A 42 -18.20 4.29 -0.92
CA SER A 42 -17.46 5.15 0.02
C SER A 42 -18.29 6.40 0.43
N PRO A 43 -18.12 6.95 1.64
CA PRO A 43 -18.51 8.33 1.95
C PRO A 43 -17.90 9.34 0.97
N ARG A 44 -16.77 8.97 0.33
CA ARG A 44 -16.15 9.70 -0.78
C ARG A 44 -17.08 9.80 -1.99
N GLU A 45 -18.10 8.95 -2.13
CA GLU A 45 -19.16 9.06 -3.15
C GLU A 45 -20.26 10.05 -2.73
N GLU A 46 -20.59 10.19 -1.43
CA GLU A 46 -21.51 11.23 -0.94
C GLU A 46 -20.89 12.63 -0.93
N ASP A 47 -19.60 12.75 -0.56
CA ASP A 47 -18.82 13.97 -0.73
C ASP A 47 -18.56 14.27 -2.21
N ASN A 48 -18.33 13.24 -3.05
CA ASN A 48 -18.22 13.43 -4.50
C ASN A 48 -19.52 13.90 -5.12
N VAL A 49 -20.69 13.42 -4.69
CA VAL A 49 -21.96 13.92 -5.24
C VAL A 49 -22.13 15.41 -4.89
N GLY A 50 -21.89 15.80 -3.64
CA GLY A 50 -21.95 17.20 -3.22
C GLY A 50 -20.90 18.10 -3.89
N SER A 51 -19.67 17.63 -4.05
CA SER A 51 -18.58 18.36 -4.70
C SER A 51 -18.73 18.40 -6.21
N LEU A 52 -19.25 17.35 -6.85
CA LEU A 52 -19.56 17.28 -8.27
C LEU A 52 -20.74 18.22 -8.58
N PHE A 53 -21.75 18.29 -7.71
CA PHE A 53 -22.79 19.33 -7.80
C PHE A 53 -22.20 20.74 -7.66
N ARG A 54 -21.24 20.96 -6.77
CA ARG A 54 -20.51 22.24 -6.66
C ARG A 54 -19.66 22.53 -7.89
N LEU A 55 -19.05 21.52 -8.49
CA LEU A 55 -18.24 21.64 -9.70
C LEU A 55 -19.11 21.92 -10.93
N ASP A 56 -20.25 21.26 -11.04
CA ASP A 56 -21.27 21.54 -12.06
C ASP A 56 -21.91 22.92 -11.88
N ALA A 57 -22.09 23.37 -10.63
CA ALA A 57 -22.47 24.75 -10.34
C ALA A 57 -21.40 25.75 -10.79
N LYS A 58 -20.11 25.49 -10.52
CA LYS A 58 -18.99 26.33 -11.01
C LYS A 58 -18.89 26.31 -12.54
N ARG A 59 -19.12 25.16 -13.18
CA ARG A 59 -19.13 25.00 -14.63
C ARG A 59 -20.27 25.81 -15.26
N SER A 60 -21.47 25.74 -14.69
CA SER A 60 -22.62 26.50 -15.18
C SER A 60 -22.47 28.00 -14.95
N ASP A 61 -21.90 28.43 -13.82
CA ASP A 61 -21.59 29.84 -13.56
C ASP A 61 -20.54 30.39 -14.54
N LEU A 62 -19.46 29.63 -14.79
CA LEU A 62 -18.48 29.92 -15.83
C LEU A 62 -19.15 30.12 -17.20
N LEU A 63 -19.98 29.16 -17.62
CA LEU A 63 -20.67 29.22 -18.91
C LEU A 63 -21.63 30.42 -19.01
N ASN A 64 -22.33 30.76 -17.93
CA ASN A 64 -23.24 31.90 -17.89
C ASN A 64 -22.51 33.23 -17.99
N VAL A 65 -21.38 33.38 -17.28
CA VAL A 65 -20.54 34.58 -17.35
C VAL A 65 -19.93 34.73 -18.75
N LEU A 66 -19.40 33.64 -19.32
CA LEU A 66 -18.84 33.67 -20.67
C LEU A 66 -19.88 34.05 -21.72
N TRP A 67 -21.11 33.50 -21.61
CA TRP A 67 -22.20 33.79 -22.54
C TRP A 67 -22.72 35.23 -22.46
N ALA A 68 -22.87 35.76 -21.24
CA ALA A 68 -23.32 37.14 -21.04
C ALA A 68 -22.32 38.14 -21.63
N GLU A 69 -21.03 37.83 -21.54
CA GLU A 69 -19.95 38.73 -21.96
C GLU A 69 -19.61 38.63 -23.46
N THR A 70 -19.92 37.51 -24.13
CA THR A 70 -19.79 37.37 -25.59
C THR A 70 -20.61 38.41 -26.37
N ILE A 71 -21.69 38.93 -25.76
CA ILE A 71 -22.61 39.87 -26.40
C ILE A 71 -22.09 41.31 -26.34
N THR A 72 -21.18 41.62 -25.42
CA THR A 72 -20.75 42.99 -25.09
C THR A 72 -19.31 43.32 -25.45
N ASN A 73 -18.42 42.33 -25.56
CA ASN A 73 -16.98 42.56 -25.77
C ASN A 73 -16.50 42.25 -27.20
N SER A 74 -15.36 42.84 -27.54
CA SER A 74 -14.61 42.48 -28.75
C SER A 74 -14.05 41.06 -28.63
N GLU A 75 -13.79 40.41 -29.76
CA GLU A 75 -13.33 39.01 -29.79
C GLU A 75 -12.01 38.80 -29.01
N ASP A 76 -11.10 39.77 -29.13
CA ASP A 76 -9.79 39.74 -28.44
C ASP A 76 -9.97 39.88 -26.91
N ASP A 77 -10.77 40.86 -26.45
CA ASP A 77 -11.02 41.08 -25.02
C ASP A 77 -11.81 39.91 -24.38
N TRP A 78 -12.70 39.29 -25.16
CA TRP A 78 -13.43 38.10 -24.73
C TRP A 78 -12.51 36.89 -24.60
N SER A 79 -11.54 36.72 -25.51
CA SER A 79 -10.60 35.60 -25.46
C SER A 79 -9.71 35.64 -24.21
N GLU A 80 -9.18 36.82 -23.87
CA GLU A 80 -8.31 36.99 -22.70
C GLU A 80 -9.08 36.75 -21.39
N LEU A 81 -10.33 37.23 -21.33
CA LEU A 81 -11.22 36.97 -20.20
C LEU A 81 -11.61 35.49 -20.10
N ALA A 82 -11.88 34.84 -21.23
CA ALA A 82 -12.22 33.42 -21.26
C ALA A 82 -11.08 32.55 -20.74
N ASP A 83 -9.84 32.83 -21.18
CA ASP A 83 -8.65 32.13 -20.70
C ASP A 83 -8.45 32.31 -19.19
N GLN A 84 -8.61 33.54 -18.67
CA GLN A 84 -8.48 33.80 -17.23
C GLN A 84 -9.52 33.03 -16.40
N LYS A 85 -10.77 32.96 -16.88
CA LYS A 85 -11.85 32.26 -16.19
C LYS A 85 -11.71 30.74 -16.28
N LEU A 86 -11.22 30.24 -17.42
CA LEU A 86 -10.93 28.83 -17.61
C LEU A 86 -9.78 28.39 -16.69
N GLU A 87 -8.73 29.19 -16.54
CA GLU A 87 -7.61 28.92 -15.64
C GLU A 87 -8.07 28.82 -14.18
N LEU A 88 -9.00 29.67 -13.74
CA LEU A 88 -9.59 29.60 -12.39
C LEU A 88 -10.45 28.35 -12.17
N TYR A 89 -11.22 27.95 -13.19
CA TYR A 89 -11.99 26.71 -13.13
C TYR A 89 -11.07 25.48 -13.12
N GLU A 90 -10.03 25.47 -13.94
CA GLU A 90 -9.04 24.40 -13.99
C GLU A 90 -8.28 24.27 -12.68
N LYS A 91 -7.86 25.38 -12.06
CA LYS A 91 -7.27 25.37 -10.70
C LYS A 91 -8.22 24.79 -9.66
N ALA A 92 -9.50 25.18 -9.69
CA ALA A 92 -10.50 24.64 -8.78
C ALA A 92 -10.79 23.15 -9.04
N LEU A 93 -10.69 22.70 -10.29
CA LEU A 93 -10.87 21.31 -10.69
C LEU A 93 -9.66 20.47 -10.26
N LEU A 94 -8.44 20.95 -10.47
CA LEU A 94 -7.21 20.30 -10.03
C LEU A 94 -7.16 20.19 -8.50
N GLN A 95 -7.53 21.27 -7.79
CA GLN A 95 -7.68 21.23 -6.33
C GLN A 95 -8.74 20.21 -5.88
N HIS A 96 -9.84 20.05 -6.65
CA HIS A 96 -10.87 19.06 -6.34
C HIS A 96 -10.37 17.62 -6.52
N TYR A 97 -9.50 17.37 -7.50
CA TYR A 97 -8.83 16.08 -7.71
C TYR A 97 -7.60 15.89 -6.81
N GLY A 98 -7.29 16.82 -5.91
CA GLY A 98 -6.14 16.74 -5.00
C GLY A 98 -4.79 17.06 -5.65
N ILE A 99 -4.80 17.62 -6.87
CA ILE A 99 -3.59 17.99 -7.60
C ILE A 99 -3.22 19.42 -7.19
N ASP A 100 -2.29 19.56 -6.26
CA ASP A 100 -1.77 20.86 -5.83
C ASP A 100 -0.64 21.33 -6.74
N LEU A 101 -0.96 22.25 -7.64
CA LEU A 101 0.01 22.85 -8.58
C LEU A 101 1.11 23.67 -7.90
N ASN A 102 0.95 24.03 -6.62
CA ASN A 102 1.86 24.91 -5.89
C ASN A 102 2.75 24.17 -4.88
N ARG A 103 2.65 22.84 -4.84
CA ARG A 103 3.45 21.99 -3.96
C ARG A 103 4.89 21.96 -4.44
N ASP A 104 5.77 22.71 -3.76
CA ASP A 104 7.21 22.64 -4.03
C ASP A 104 7.79 21.37 -3.39
N ASP A 105 7.58 20.23 -4.06
CA ASP A 105 8.09 18.90 -3.68
C ASP A 105 9.63 18.79 -3.70
N ARG A 106 10.33 19.91 -3.98
CA ARG A 106 11.79 19.98 -4.02
C ARG A 106 12.42 20.36 -2.69
N ASN A 107 11.71 20.20 -1.57
CA ASN A 107 12.29 20.35 -0.24
C ASN A 107 12.98 19.06 0.24
N PHE A 108 14.01 19.19 1.08
CA PHE A 108 14.76 18.06 1.65
C PHE A 108 13.84 17.06 2.39
N ALA A 109 12.81 17.56 3.08
CA ALA A 109 11.83 16.73 3.79
C ALA A 109 11.04 15.82 2.83
N ALA A 110 10.55 16.34 1.71
CA ALA A 110 9.87 15.56 0.69
C ALA A 110 10.81 14.52 0.04
N GLY A 111 12.08 14.90 -0.20
CA GLY A 111 13.11 13.97 -0.66
C GLY A 111 13.39 12.83 0.33
N LEU A 112 13.46 13.14 1.63
CA LEU A 112 13.64 12.15 2.70
C LEU A 112 12.44 11.20 2.79
N GLN A 113 11.21 11.72 2.68
CA GLN A 113 9.99 10.92 2.67
C GLN A 113 9.99 9.95 1.50
N LYS A 114 10.27 10.43 0.28
CA LYS A 114 10.38 9.58 -0.93
C LYS A 114 11.47 8.52 -0.79
N ALA A 115 12.64 8.89 -0.26
CA ALA A 115 13.74 7.96 0.01
C ALA A 115 13.39 6.88 1.05
N PHE A 116 12.70 7.28 2.12
CA PHE A 116 12.24 6.36 3.16
C PHE A 116 11.16 5.42 2.62
N ALA A 117 10.14 5.94 1.92
CA ALA A 117 9.07 5.14 1.32
C ALA A 117 9.63 4.11 0.33
N LEU A 118 10.59 4.51 -0.51
CA LEU A 118 11.25 3.63 -1.48
C LEU A 118 12.11 2.55 -0.81
N SER A 119 12.82 2.88 0.28
CA SER A 119 13.63 1.92 1.02
C SER A 119 12.79 0.94 1.85
N SER A 120 11.72 1.45 2.47
CA SER A 120 10.85 0.71 3.40
C SER A 120 9.70 -0.03 2.72
N THR A 121 9.47 0.24 1.43
CA THR A 121 8.39 -0.31 0.61
C THR A 121 7.00 -0.07 1.17
N ILE A 122 6.80 0.99 1.96
CA ILE A 122 5.52 1.23 2.63
C ILE A 122 4.54 1.96 1.73
N GLY A 123 4.95 2.99 1.02
CA GLY A 123 4.02 3.95 0.43
C GLY A 123 3.85 3.81 -1.09
N PRO A 124 2.64 4.02 -1.61
CA PRO A 124 2.42 4.21 -3.04
C PRO A 124 3.17 5.47 -3.47
N LEU A 125 4.18 5.27 -4.32
CA LEU A 125 4.90 6.35 -4.97
C LEU A 125 4.14 6.67 -6.25
N ASP A 126 3.79 7.94 -6.45
CA ASP A 126 3.31 8.37 -7.76
C ASP A 126 4.46 8.24 -8.76
N VAL A 127 4.20 7.55 -9.87
CA VAL A 127 5.17 7.37 -10.94
C VAL A 127 5.36 8.68 -11.72
N ASP A 128 4.38 9.57 -11.70
CA ASP A 128 4.41 10.84 -12.41
C ASP A 128 5.24 11.91 -11.67
N ASP A 129 5.51 11.70 -10.39
CA ASP A 129 6.41 12.53 -9.58
C ASP A 129 7.89 12.45 -10.00
N PHE A 130 8.26 11.41 -10.76
CA PHE A 130 9.65 11.17 -11.12
C PHE A 130 9.92 11.56 -12.58
N THR A 131 11.00 12.32 -12.79
CA THR A 131 11.57 12.51 -14.13
C THR A 131 12.08 11.18 -14.70
N THR A 132 12.21 11.05 -16.02
CA THR A 132 12.73 9.82 -16.66
C THR A 132 14.07 9.36 -16.07
N THR A 133 14.97 10.30 -15.78
CA THR A 133 16.25 10.02 -15.09
C THR A 133 16.03 9.67 -13.61
N GLY A 134 15.10 10.35 -12.93
CA GLY A 134 14.70 10.06 -11.56
C GLY A 134 14.17 8.63 -11.38
N LYS A 135 13.38 8.12 -12.34
CA LYS A 135 12.88 6.72 -12.33
C LYS A 135 14.03 5.72 -12.36
N LEU A 136 15.04 5.93 -13.21
CA LEU A 136 16.20 5.05 -13.30
C LEU A 136 17.01 5.05 -11.99
N ILE A 137 17.24 6.23 -11.41
CA ILE A 137 17.94 6.35 -10.14
C ILE A 137 17.14 5.70 -9.01
N ALA A 138 15.82 5.89 -8.98
CA ALA A 138 14.93 5.28 -7.99
C ALA A 138 14.99 3.74 -8.02
N VAL A 139 15.05 3.12 -9.21
CA VAL A 139 15.23 1.67 -9.32
C VAL A 139 16.54 1.21 -8.68
N ILE A 140 17.66 1.87 -8.98
CA ILE A 140 18.97 1.54 -8.40
C ILE A 140 18.95 1.76 -6.88
N TYR A 141 18.34 2.85 -6.45
CA TYR A 141 18.22 3.20 -5.04
C TYR A 141 17.40 2.16 -4.28
N ALA A 142 16.26 1.71 -4.80
CA ALA A 142 15.44 0.67 -4.18
C ALA A 142 16.18 -0.68 -4.09
N LEU A 143 16.92 -1.06 -5.14
CA LEU A 143 17.66 -2.31 -5.19
C LEU A 143 18.70 -2.42 -4.07
N ILE A 144 19.33 -1.30 -3.69
CA ILE A 144 20.31 -1.24 -2.60
C ILE A 144 19.64 -0.92 -1.26
N GLY A 145 18.69 0.01 -1.25
CA GLY A 145 18.01 0.52 -0.07
C GLY A 145 17.15 -0.52 0.62
N THR A 146 16.34 -1.28 -0.13
CA THR A 146 15.43 -2.29 0.46
C THR A 146 16.19 -3.39 1.20
N PRO A 147 17.24 -4.04 0.64
CA PRO A 147 18.04 -5.01 1.40
C PRO A 147 18.69 -4.41 2.66
N LEU A 148 19.25 -3.19 2.57
CA LEU A 148 19.82 -2.52 3.73
C LEU A 148 18.76 -2.29 4.81
N PHE A 149 17.58 -1.80 4.43
CA PHE A 149 16.48 -1.57 5.34
C PHE A 149 16.00 -2.86 6.01
N LEU A 150 15.89 -3.95 5.25
CA LEU A 150 15.57 -5.29 5.79
C LEU A 150 16.60 -5.76 6.82
N THR A 151 17.90 -5.48 6.64
CA THR A 151 18.90 -5.84 7.66
C THR A 151 18.68 -5.08 8.97
N VAL A 152 18.30 -3.80 8.91
CA VAL A 152 18.02 -2.99 10.09
C VAL A 152 16.78 -3.52 10.82
N ILE A 153 15.68 -3.73 10.09
CA ILE A 153 14.45 -4.31 10.64
C ILE A 153 14.73 -5.67 11.30
N HIS A 154 15.56 -6.50 10.67
CA HIS A 154 15.89 -7.82 11.19
C HIS A 154 16.65 -7.75 12.53
N GLN A 155 17.63 -6.85 12.67
CA GLN A 155 18.37 -6.70 13.93
C GLN A 155 17.48 -6.17 15.05
N ILE A 156 16.64 -5.18 14.75
CA ILE A 156 15.67 -4.64 15.73
C ILE A 156 14.66 -5.74 16.11
N GLY A 157 14.24 -6.58 15.16
CA GLY A 157 13.27 -7.66 15.39
C GLY A 157 13.84 -8.74 16.30
N ARG A 158 15.14 -9.05 16.16
CA ARG A 158 15.86 -9.95 17.08
C ARG A 158 15.94 -9.36 18.49
N MET A 159 16.16 -8.06 18.62
CA MET A 159 16.14 -7.39 19.92
C MET A 159 14.75 -7.46 20.55
N ILE A 160 13.69 -7.19 19.79
CA ILE A 160 12.29 -7.26 20.25
C ILE A 160 11.92 -8.68 20.71
N THR A 161 12.22 -9.70 19.89
CA THR A 161 11.90 -11.10 20.18
C THR A 161 12.72 -11.68 21.35
N SER A 162 13.80 -11.00 21.75
CA SER A 162 14.53 -11.31 22.98
C SER A 162 13.80 -10.82 24.25
N LEU A 163 12.98 -9.77 24.13
CA LEU A 163 12.21 -9.19 25.24
C LEU A 163 10.81 -9.80 25.34
N TRP A 164 10.12 -9.93 24.21
CA TRP A 164 8.74 -10.42 24.14
C TRP A 164 8.62 -11.63 23.21
N GLN A 165 7.92 -12.66 23.66
CA GLN A 165 7.71 -13.89 22.90
C GLN A 165 6.25 -14.33 22.91
N GLY A 166 5.82 -14.96 21.82
CA GLY A 166 4.49 -15.54 21.69
C GLY A 166 3.37 -14.50 21.76
N VAL A 167 2.39 -14.74 22.63
CA VAL A 167 1.21 -13.86 22.78
C VAL A 167 1.60 -12.48 23.33
N ASN A 168 2.65 -12.39 24.16
CA ASN A 168 3.12 -11.11 24.69
C ASN A 168 3.65 -10.19 23.58
N LEU A 169 4.22 -10.77 22.52
CA LEU A 169 4.65 -10.01 21.34
C LEU A 169 3.44 -9.37 20.65
N LEU A 170 2.36 -10.14 20.44
CA LEU A 170 1.12 -9.63 19.85
C LEU A 170 0.53 -8.48 20.68
N ILE A 171 0.41 -8.67 21.99
CA ILE A 171 -0.14 -7.64 22.90
C ILE A 171 0.73 -6.38 22.84
N SER A 172 2.06 -6.53 22.91
CA SER A 172 3.00 -5.40 22.82
C SER A 172 2.85 -4.64 21.50
N THR A 173 2.73 -5.33 20.37
CA THR A 173 2.51 -4.71 19.06
C THR A 173 1.18 -3.96 18.99
N PHE A 174 0.08 -4.53 19.50
CA PHE A 174 -1.21 -3.83 19.54
C PHE A 174 -1.16 -2.56 20.41
N VAL A 175 -0.52 -2.65 21.58
CA VAL A 175 -0.30 -1.48 22.45
C VAL A 175 0.57 -0.44 21.75
N PHE A 176 1.60 -0.85 21.03
CA PHE A 176 2.46 0.05 20.28
C PHE A 176 1.72 0.75 19.13
N ILE A 177 0.87 0.04 18.39
CA ILE A 177 0.00 0.63 17.35
C ILE A 177 -0.92 1.68 17.98
N PHE A 178 -1.57 1.34 19.10
CA PHE A 178 -2.46 2.25 19.81
C PHE A 178 -1.74 3.54 20.26
N ILE A 179 -0.57 3.40 20.89
CA ILE A 179 0.24 4.56 21.32
C ILE A 179 0.70 5.37 20.10
N SER A 180 1.11 4.71 19.04
CA SER A 180 1.58 5.38 17.81
C SER A 180 0.46 6.18 17.15
N ALA A 181 -0.77 5.66 17.12
CA ALA A 181 -1.93 6.38 16.60
C ALA A 181 -2.23 7.65 17.42
N VAL A 182 -2.17 7.57 18.76
CA VAL A 182 -2.34 8.75 19.63
C VAL A 182 -1.22 9.77 19.40
N VAL A 183 0.03 9.32 19.27
CA VAL A 183 1.16 10.22 19.00
C VAL A 183 1.03 10.88 17.63
N TYR A 184 0.57 10.13 16.62
CA TYR A 184 0.35 10.63 15.27
C TYR A 184 -0.71 11.74 15.26
N ASP A 185 -1.85 11.50 15.88
CA ASP A 185 -2.95 12.47 16.05
C ASP A 185 -2.49 13.78 16.72
N ILE A 186 -1.64 13.69 17.74
CA ILE A 186 -1.06 14.86 18.42
C ILE A 186 -0.09 15.63 17.51
N ILE A 187 0.72 14.93 16.70
CA ILE A 187 1.74 15.55 15.84
C ILE A 187 1.10 16.22 14.62
N GLU A 188 0.11 15.58 14.00
CA GLU A 188 -0.61 16.13 12.83
C GLU A 188 -1.49 17.33 13.22
N GLY A 189 -1.70 17.55 14.52
CA GLY A 189 -2.30 18.77 15.01
C GLY A 189 -3.80 18.83 14.82
N GLY A 190 -4.53 17.74 15.11
CA GLY A 190 -5.94 17.70 15.51
C GLY A 190 -6.91 18.68 14.83
N ASN A 191 -6.74 18.97 13.54
CA ASN A 191 -7.65 19.81 12.77
C ASN A 191 -8.48 18.98 11.77
N ASP A 192 -8.09 17.72 11.57
CA ASP A 192 -8.87 16.72 10.86
C ASP A 192 -9.56 15.85 11.92
N ASP A 193 -10.90 15.90 11.95
CA ASP A 193 -11.76 15.01 12.73
C ASP A 193 -11.73 13.58 12.13
N VAL A 194 -10.55 13.02 11.89
CA VAL A 194 -10.44 11.61 11.49
C VAL A 194 -10.87 10.75 12.68
N PRO A 195 -11.86 9.86 12.52
CA PRO A 195 -12.24 8.94 13.59
C PRO A 195 -11.01 8.18 14.07
N PHE A 196 -10.81 8.09 15.38
CA PHE A 196 -9.67 7.39 16.00
C PHE A 196 -9.39 5.98 15.44
N LEU A 197 -10.44 5.29 14.97
CA LEU A 197 -10.33 3.99 14.31
C LEU A 197 -9.56 4.06 12.98
N GLU A 198 -9.75 5.13 12.20
CA GLU A 198 -9.05 5.37 10.93
C GLU A 198 -7.56 5.62 11.19
N ALA A 199 -7.21 6.39 12.22
CA ALA A 199 -5.81 6.58 12.62
C ALA A 199 -5.12 5.26 13.02
N ILE A 200 -5.81 4.41 13.80
CA ILE A 200 -5.29 3.07 14.12
C ILE A 200 -5.09 2.24 12.86
N PHE A 201 -6.06 2.27 11.94
CA PHE A 201 -6.03 1.50 10.71
C PHE A 201 -4.90 1.97 9.79
N SER A 202 -4.73 3.28 9.63
CA SER A 202 -3.64 3.89 8.84
C SER A 202 -2.26 3.50 9.38
N ILE A 203 -2.04 3.62 10.71
CA ILE A 203 -0.79 3.19 11.35
C ILE A 203 -0.54 1.68 11.18
N PHE A 204 -1.59 0.87 11.27
CA PHE A 204 -1.49 -0.57 11.01
C PHE A 204 -1.06 -0.85 9.56
N LEU A 205 -1.68 -0.20 8.57
CA LEU A 205 -1.31 -0.33 7.16
C LEU A 205 0.15 0.08 6.92
N GLN A 206 0.58 1.19 7.53
CA GLN A 206 1.96 1.66 7.47
C GLN A 206 2.95 0.63 8.03
N PHE A 207 2.69 0.09 9.22
CA PHE A 207 3.56 -0.91 9.85
C PHE A 207 3.54 -2.27 9.13
N SER A 208 2.51 -2.56 8.35
CA SER A 208 2.40 -3.75 7.50
C SER A 208 3.00 -3.57 6.09
N THR A 209 3.64 -2.43 5.80
CA THR A 209 4.18 -2.07 4.48
C THR A 209 3.13 -2.05 3.36
N VAL A 210 1.85 -1.87 3.69
CA VAL A 210 0.78 -1.66 2.71
C VAL A 210 0.70 -0.17 2.34
N GLY A 211 0.84 0.67 3.37
CA GLY A 211 0.80 2.13 3.28
C GLY A 211 -0.52 2.71 2.79
N GLU A 212 -0.57 4.03 2.81
CA GLU A 212 -1.70 4.86 2.41
C GLU A 212 -1.15 6.07 1.64
N VAL A 213 -1.89 6.55 0.64
CA VAL A 213 -1.44 7.63 -0.27
C VAL A 213 -1.30 8.97 0.48
N ASP A 214 -2.12 9.21 1.50
CA ASP A 214 -2.31 10.53 2.09
C ASP A 214 -1.48 10.78 3.38
N ASN A 215 -0.56 9.88 3.74
CA ASN A 215 0.26 10.03 4.96
C ASN A 215 1.52 10.87 4.73
N GLU A 216 1.47 12.14 5.16
CA GLU A 216 2.62 13.05 5.13
C GLU A 216 3.37 13.07 6.46
N PHE A 217 4.63 12.62 6.43
CA PHE A 217 5.45 12.62 7.64
C PHE A 217 6.06 13.99 7.92
N HIS A 218 5.45 14.71 8.85
CA HIS A 218 6.02 15.94 9.40
C HIS A 218 7.09 15.64 10.47
N GLY A 219 8.36 15.82 10.10
CA GLY A 219 9.51 15.73 11.01
C GLY A 219 10.14 14.33 11.14
N ILE A 220 11.20 14.20 11.96
CA ILE A 220 12.01 12.96 12.06
C ILE A 220 11.36 11.90 12.97
N GLY A 221 10.55 12.33 13.95
CA GLY A 221 9.93 11.45 14.95
C GLY A 221 9.09 10.30 14.35
N PRO A 222 8.19 10.57 13.41
CA PRO A 222 7.37 9.54 12.77
C PRO A 222 8.18 8.44 12.07
N TYR A 223 9.32 8.77 11.46
CA TYR A 223 10.19 7.77 10.82
C TYR A 223 10.77 6.77 11.82
N ILE A 224 11.16 7.22 13.01
CA ILE A 224 11.69 6.36 14.07
C ILE A 224 10.59 5.43 14.58
N ILE A 225 9.40 5.97 14.84
CA ILE A 225 8.21 5.20 15.24
C ILE A 225 7.89 4.15 14.17
N CYS A 226 7.94 4.55 12.90
CA CYS A 226 7.70 3.66 11.77
C CYS A 226 8.71 2.51 11.71
N ILE A 227 10.02 2.77 11.84
CA ILE A 227 11.05 1.72 11.86
C ILE A 227 10.81 0.71 13.00
N LEU A 228 10.47 1.20 14.20
CA LEU A 228 10.15 0.33 15.33
C LEU A 228 8.87 -0.48 15.10
N GLY A 229 7.83 0.17 14.56
CA GLY A 229 6.55 -0.45 14.21
C GLY A 229 6.70 -1.55 13.16
N LEU A 230 7.44 -1.28 12.09
CA LEU A 230 7.78 -2.27 11.05
C LEU A 230 8.54 -3.46 11.63
N SER A 231 9.45 -3.22 12.56
CA SER A 231 10.21 -4.29 13.20
C SER A 231 9.37 -5.16 14.13
N LEU A 232 8.47 -4.54 14.90
CA LEU A 232 7.46 -5.25 15.69
C LEU A 232 6.54 -6.08 14.80
N MET A 233 6.04 -5.49 13.71
CA MET A 233 5.11 -6.14 12.81
C MET A 233 5.77 -7.29 12.02
N SER A 234 7.00 -7.09 11.55
CA SER A 234 7.82 -8.14 10.93
C SER A 234 8.04 -9.34 11.87
N SER A 235 8.30 -9.07 13.16
CA SER A 235 8.46 -10.11 14.17
C SER A 235 7.14 -10.86 14.43
N VAL A 236 6.01 -10.14 14.46
CA VAL A 236 4.67 -10.71 14.58
C VAL A 236 4.33 -11.59 13.38
N PHE A 237 4.61 -11.15 12.16
CA PHE A 237 4.42 -11.95 10.94
C PHE A 237 5.25 -13.23 10.96
N GLY A 238 6.51 -13.16 11.38
CA GLY A 238 7.34 -14.36 11.56
C GLY A 238 6.75 -15.34 12.58
N TYR A 239 6.24 -14.83 13.71
CA TYR A 239 5.56 -15.66 14.70
C TYR A 239 4.25 -16.28 14.16
N MET A 240 3.42 -15.49 13.48
CA MET A 240 2.16 -15.94 12.88
C MET A 240 2.40 -16.99 11.80
N GLN A 241 3.39 -16.80 10.93
CA GLN A 241 3.76 -17.76 9.90
C GLN A 241 4.08 -19.13 10.50
N GLN A 242 4.97 -19.17 11.51
CA GLN A 242 5.31 -20.43 12.18
C GLN A 242 4.09 -21.11 12.83
N ARG A 243 3.16 -20.32 13.35
CA ARG A 243 1.93 -20.84 13.97
C ARG A 243 0.96 -21.39 12.93
N ILE A 244 0.81 -20.70 11.79
CA ILE A 244 0.00 -21.14 10.66
C ILE A 244 0.57 -22.43 10.07
N GLU A 245 1.88 -22.50 9.82
CA GLU A 245 2.56 -23.71 9.30
C GLU A 245 2.31 -24.92 10.21
N ARG A 246 2.41 -24.75 11.54
CA ARG A 246 2.11 -25.83 12.50
C ARG A 246 0.64 -26.25 12.47
N TRP A 247 -0.28 -25.29 12.32
CA TRP A 247 -1.72 -25.57 12.29
C TRP A 247 -2.14 -26.27 11.00
N ILE A 248 -1.52 -25.91 9.88
CA ILE A 248 -1.81 -26.46 8.56
C ILE A 248 -1.10 -27.81 8.31
N HIS A 249 -0.03 -28.11 9.05
CA HIS A 249 0.78 -29.32 8.89
C HIS A 249 -0.03 -30.65 8.75
N PRO A 250 -1.12 -30.92 9.52
CA PRO A 250 -1.91 -32.13 9.35
C PRO A 250 -2.58 -32.23 7.96
N PHE A 251 -3.05 -31.10 7.42
CA PHE A 251 -3.65 -31.02 6.09
C PHE A 251 -2.60 -31.14 4.99
N GLU A 252 -1.43 -30.52 5.18
CA GLU A 252 -0.30 -30.70 4.28
C GLU A 252 0.10 -32.19 4.22
N TYR A 253 0.12 -32.88 5.36
CA TYR A 253 0.42 -34.31 5.43
C TYR A 253 -0.62 -35.16 4.70
N ALA A 254 -1.92 -34.87 4.86
CA ALA A 254 -3.00 -35.58 4.19
C ALA A 254 -2.96 -35.40 2.66
N PHE A 255 -2.82 -34.16 2.17
CA PHE A 255 -2.55 -33.87 0.77
C PHE A 255 -1.27 -34.58 0.31
N ASN A 256 -0.28 -34.62 1.21
CA ASN A 256 0.96 -35.31 1.00
C ASN A 256 0.86 -36.86 1.03
N SER A 257 -0.28 -37.43 1.38
CA SER A 257 -0.56 -38.85 1.20
C SER A 257 -1.20 -39.07 -0.17
N GLU A 258 -2.29 -38.37 -0.45
CA GLU A 258 -3.12 -38.58 -1.65
C GLU A 258 -2.37 -38.31 -2.95
N TRP A 259 -1.57 -37.24 -3.03
CA TRP A 259 -0.84 -36.93 -4.26
C TRP A 259 0.24 -37.98 -4.61
N LYS A 260 0.74 -38.74 -3.63
CA LYS A 260 1.63 -39.89 -3.87
C LYS A 260 0.82 -41.11 -4.31
N ALA A 261 -0.34 -41.33 -3.69
CA ALA A 261 -1.24 -42.42 -4.05
C ALA A 261 -1.76 -42.30 -5.49
N ASN A 262 -2.02 -41.08 -5.96
CA ASN A 262 -2.57 -40.83 -7.30
C ASN A 262 -1.51 -40.65 -8.41
N GLY A 263 -0.22 -40.86 -8.13
CA GLY A 263 0.82 -40.85 -9.18
C GLY A 263 1.15 -39.49 -9.81
N TYR A 264 0.54 -38.39 -9.38
CA TYR A 264 0.74 -37.03 -9.94
C TYR A 264 2.19 -36.54 -9.92
N GLY A 265 3.06 -37.13 -9.07
CA GLY A 265 4.50 -36.83 -9.06
C GLY A 265 5.29 -37.38 -10.27
N ILE A 266 4.75 -38.38 -10.99
CA ILE A 266 5.40 -39.02 -12.13
C ILE A 266 4.93 -38.40 -13.45
N GLU A 267 3.66 -38.00 -13.56
CA GLU A 267 3.09 -37.43 -14.80
C GLU A 267 3.43 -35.94 -15.01
N ALA A 268 3.39 -35.10 -13.97
CA ALA A 268 3.76 -33.67 -14.08
C ALA A 268 5.25 -33.48 -14.46
N ALA A 269 6.09 -34.45 -14.09
CA ALA A 269 7.50 -34.54 -14.48
C ALA A 269 7.69 -34.89 -15.97
N GLY A 270 6.76 -35.65 -16.55
CA GLY A 270 6.74 -35.93 -17.99
C GLY A 270 6.32 -34.71 -18.81
N ALA A 271 5.30 -33.97 -18.35
CA ALA A 271 4.76 -32.82 -19.07
C ALA A 271 5.72 -31.61 -19.17
N LEU A 272 6.60 -31.40 -18.19
CA LEU A 272 7.65 -30.36 -18.24
C LEU A 272 8.86 -30.75 -19.10
N LYS A 273 8.89 -31.98 -19.63
CA LYS A 273 10.01 -32.49 -20.44
C LYS A 273 9.77 -32.30 -21.95
N ASP A 274 8.53 -32.06 -22.35
CA ASP A 274 8.08 -31.98 -23.73
C ASP A 274 7.75 -30.55 -24.19
N GLY A 275 8.12 -29.53 -23.42
CA GLY A 275 8.05 -28.10 -23.76
C GLY A 275 9.39 -27.41 -23.55
#